data_AF-A0A936NZ35-F1
#
_entry.id   AF-A0A936NZ35-F1
#
_cell.length_a   1.000
_cell.length_b   1.000
_cell.length_c   1.000
_cell.angle_alpha   90.00
_cell.angle_beta   90.00
_cell.angle_gamma   90.00
#
_symmetry.space_group_name_H-M   'P 1'
#
loop_
_entity.id
_entity.type
_entity.pdbx_description
1 polymer ?
#
loop_
_entity_poly.entity_id
_entity_poly.type
_entity_poly.pdbx_seq_one_letter_code
_entity_poly.pdbx_strand_id
1 'polypeptide(L)'
;MSNNAVYPFTVNADRYLVANFVQTFNVVTSASPIAGGSTSGGGTYNSGSSVTVAAAANAGYTFVNWTEDGLVVSVLASYTFDVGANRVLVANFVPVVLVSFPNAIKQVNQLDLLIKGIAPGTFSENTRIKLLYLIGPTLNALNQKDTGTACDLLDDFIRQIRIARGFGELHFTEYYRLFRNVKEIQQTLNCQ
;
A
#
# COMPACT_ATOMS: atom_id res chain seq x y z
N MET A 1 -26.68 25.62 -21.93
CA MET A 1 -26.44 25.57 -20.48
C MET A 1 -25.01 26.03 -20.23
N SER A 2 -24.78 26.88 -19.24
CA SER A 2 -23.46 27.46 -18.93
C SER A 2 -22.93 26.86 -17.62
N ASN A 3 -21.64 26.50 -17.59
CA ASN A 3 -20.94 26.08 -16.37
C ASN A 3 -20.26 27.27 -15.66
N ASN A 4 -20.45 28.49 -16.16
CA ASN A 4 -19.96 29.70 -15.50
C ASN A 4 -20.98 30.21 -14.48
N ALA A 5 -20.47 30.71 -13.35
CA ALA A 5 -21.28 31.35 -12.31
C ALA A 5 -22.04 32.60 -12.80
N VAL A 6 -21.66 33.12 -13.97
CA VAL A 6 -22.33 34.25 -14.64
C VAL A 6 -22.82 33.81 -16.01
N TYR A 7 -24.11 34.00 -16.26
CA TYR A 7 -24.74 33.75 -17.55
C TYR A 7 -25.36 35.05 -18.09
N PRO A 8 -24.65 35.79 -18.96
CA PRO A 8 -25.20 37.01 -19.55
C PRO A 8 -26.25 36.67 -20.60
N PHE A 9 -27.41 37.34 -20.55
CA PHE A 9 -28.46 37.22 -21.56
C PHE A 9 -29.21 38.54 -21.75
N THR A 10 -29.78 38.74 -22.94
CA THR A 10 -30.64 39.89 -23.26
C THR A 10 -32.10 39.54 -22.98
N VAL A 11 -32.79 40.41 -22.24
CA VAL A 11 -34.19 40.22 -21.85
C VAL A 11 -35.10 40.63 -23.00
N ASN A 12 -35.52 39.65 -23.80
CA ASN A 12 -36.42 39.86 -24.95
C ASN A 12 -37.83 39.26 -24.73
N ALA A 13 -38.03 38.51 -23.65
CA ALA A 13 -39.28 37.90 -23.19
C ALA A 13 -39.08 37.31 -21.79
N ASP A 14 -40.18 36.87 -21.15
CA ASP A 14 -40.13 36.16 -19.86
C ASP A 14 -39.32 34.86 -19.95
N ARG A 15 -38.51 34.57 -18.93
CA ARG A 15 -37.66 33.38 -18.85
C ARG A 15 -37.58 32.84 -17.43
N TYR A 16 -37.56 31.51 -17.33
CA TYR A 16 -37.29 30.79 -16.08
C TYR A 16 -35.84 30.30 -16.10
N LEU A 17 -35.06 30.68 -15.10
CA LEU A 17 -33.69 30.22 -14.91
C LEU A 17 -33.61 29.39 -13.62
N VAL A 18 -32.98 28.23 -13.73
CA VAL A 18 -32.73 27.33 -12.58
C VAL A 18 -31.23 27.17 -12.44
N ALA A 19 -30.71 27.49 -11.26
CA ALA A 19 -29.34 27.15 -10.88
C ALA A 19 -29.30 25.70 -10.40
N ASN A 20 -28.34 24.92 -10.93
CA ASN A 20 -28.11 23.54 -10.52
C ASN A 20 -26.80 23.48 -9.73
N PHE A 21 -26.87 23.00 -8.49
CA PHE A 21 -25.71 22.86 -7.61
C PHE A 21 -25.39 21.39 -7.40
N VAL A 22 -24.10 21.08 -7.33
CA VAL A 22 -23.59 19.76 -6.99
C VAL A 22 -22.74 19.91 -5.74
N GLN A 23 -22.97 19.05 -4.74
CA GLN A 23 -22.16 19.01 -3.54
C GLN A 23 -20.73 18.59 -3.89
N THR A 24 -19.74 19.26 -3.30
CA THR A 24 -18.33 18.92 -3.45
C THR A 24 -17.72 18.50 -2.12
N PHE A 25 -16.69 17.67 -2.19
CA PHE A 25 -15.91 17.19 -1.06
C PHE A 25 -14.43 17.30 -1.37
N ASN A 26 -13.63 17.47 -0.31
CA ASN A 26 -12.19 17.60 -0.41
C ASN A 26 -11.48 16.30 -0.02
N VAL A 27 -10.53 15.88 -0.86
CA VAL A 27 -9.61 14.76 -0.61
C VAL A 27 -8.23 15.35 -0.36
N VAL A 28 -7.70 15.13 0.83
CA VAL A 28 -6.34 15.54 1.22
C VAL A 28 -5.45 14.32 1.28
N THR A 29 -4.25 14.40 0.71
CA THR A 29 -3.25 13.33 0.75
C THR A 29 -1.95 13.83 1.38
N SER A 30 -1.29 13.02 2.19
CA SER A 30 0.04 13.31 2.75
C SER A 30 0.94 12.09 2.80
N ALA A 31 2.26 12.28 2.92
CA ALA A 31 3.24 11.21 3.06
C ALA A 31 3.78 11.12 4.49
N SER A 32 3.97 9.90 4.99
CA SER A 32 4.52 9.62 6.32
C SER A 32 5.56 8.48 6.26
N PRO A 33 6.86 8.72 6.55
CA PRO A 33 7.46 10.04 6.74
C PRO A 33 7.41 10.87 5.45
N ILE A 34 7.51 12.20 5.59
CA ILE A 34 7.45 13.11 4.43
C ILE A 34 8.59 12.89 3.44
N ALA A 35 9.76 12.45 3.93
CA ALA A 35 10.90 12.08 3.09
C ALA A 35 10.68 10.76 2.33
N GLY A 36 9.70 9.95 2.74
CA GLY A 36 9.48 8.61 2.23
C GLY A 36 8.90 8.55 0.82
N GLY A 37 8.23 9.61 0.38
CA GLY A 37 7.65 9.65 -0.95
C GLY A 37 6.81 10.89 -1.20
N SER A 38 6.09 10.86 -2.31
CA SER A 38 5.13 11.88 -2.72
C SER A 38 3.76 11.27 -2.95
N THR A 39 2.72 12.09 -2.85
CA THR A 39 1.32 11.71 -3.08
C THR A 39 0.67 12.60 -4.13
N SER A 40 -0.27 12.05 -4.91
CA SER A 40 -1.09 12.78 -5.88
C SER A 40 -2.54 12.30 -5.88
N GLY A 41 -3.41 13.03 -6.57
CA GLY A 41 -4.85 12.72 -6.64
C GLY A 41 -5.71 13.34 -5.52
N GLY A 42 -5.12 14.19 -4.68
CA GLY A 42 -5.87 15.09 -3.79
C GLY A 42 -6.52 16.24 -4.56
N GLY A 43 -7.60 16.79 -4.01
CA GLY A 43 -8.35 17.88 -4.63
C GLY A 43 -9.81 17.94 -4.20
N THR A 44 -10.56 18.86 -4.81
CA THR A 44 -12.01 18.98 -4.61
C THR A 44 -12.76 18.28 -5.73
N TYR A 45 -13.70 17.41 -5.35
CA TYR A 45 -14.44 16.55 -6.28
C TYR A 45 -15.94 16.64 -6.02
N ASN A 46 -16.75 16.44 -7.06
CA ASN A 46 -18.19 16.32 -6.91
C ASN A 46 -18.54 15.03 -6.15
N SER A 47 -19.60 15.06 -5.35
CA SER A 47 -20.16 13.86 -4.72
C SER A 47 -20.42 12.76 -5.74
N GLY A 48 -20.04 11.52 -5.40
CA GLY A 48 -20.18 10.35 -6.26
C GLY A 48 -19.12 10.23 -7.36
N SER A 49 -18.16 11.15 -7.45
CA SER A 49 -17.04 11.02 -8.38
C SER A 49 -16.12 9.88 -7.95
N SER A 50 -15.65 9.09 -8.92
CA SER A 50 -14.59 8.11 -8.69
C SER A 50 -13.23 8.79 -8.79
N VAL A 51 -12.44 8.73 -7.72
CA VAL A 51 -11.13 9.41 -7.60
C VAL A 51 -10.06 8.38 -7.33
N THR A 52 -8.89 8.59 -7.95
CA THR A 52 -7.70 7.77 -7.73
C THR A 52 -6.60 8.61 -7.10
N VAL A 53 -6.15 8.20 -5.92
CA VAL A 53 -4.94 8.74 -5.29
C VAL A 53 -3.76 7.82 -5.58
N ALA A 54 -2.56 8.40 -5.71
CA ALA A 54 -1.34 7.65 -5.99
C ALA A 54 -0.21 8.06 -5.06
N ALA A 55 0.58 7.08 -4.62
CA ALA A 55 1.78 7.26 -3.82
C ALA A 55 3.01 6.80 -4.60
N ALA A 56 4.05 7.63 -4.63
CA ALA A 56 5.32 7.31 -5.26
C ALA A 56 6.44 7.37 -4.20
N ALA A 57 7.11 6.24 -3.96
CA ALA A 57 8.19 6.17 -2.98
C ALA A 57 9.46 6.85 -3.51
N ASN A 58 10.16 7.56 -2.64
CA ASN A 58 11.47 8.10 -2.93
C ASN A 58 12.54 6.99 -2.87
N ALA A 59 13.70 7.24 -3.46
CA ALA A 59 14.83 6.31 -3.38
C ALA A 59 15.18 6.00 -1.92
N GLY A 60 15.39 4.72 -1.62
CA GLY A 60 15.64 4.27 -0.25
C GLY A 60 14.39 4.20 0.61
N TYR A 61 13.18 4.25 0.04
CA TYR A 61 11.92 4.00 0.72
C TYR A 61 11.00 3.07 -0.08
N THR A 62 10.04 2.47 0.60
CA THR A 62 8.97 1.67 0.00
C THR A 62 7.62 2.08 0.59
N PHE A 63 6.61 2.14 -0.26
CA PHE A 63 5.22 2.38 0.14
C PHE A 63 4.66 1.14 0.85
N VAL A 64 3.99 1.36 1.97
CA VAL A 64 3.36 0.32 2.79
C VAL A 64 1.86 0.28 2.54
N ASN A 65 1.16 1.39 2.82
CA ASN A 65 -0.30 1.47 2.75
C ASN A 65 -0.80 2.93 2.77
N TRP A 66 -2.08 3.10 2.45
CA TRP A 66 -2.87 4.28 2.73
C TRP A 66 -3.66 4.08 4.02
N THR A 67 -3.66 5.09 4.88
CA THR A 67 -4.49 5.12 6.09
C THR A 67 -5.41 6.35 6.12
N GLU A 68 -6.58 6.18 6.72
CA GLU A 68 -7.52 7.26 7.08
C GLU A 68 -7.87 7.08 8.55
N ASP A 69 -7.75 8.14 9.36
CA ASP A 69 -7.95 8.09 10.81
C ASP A 69 -7.16 6.97 11.53
N GLY A 70 -5.96 6.65 11.01
CA GLY A 70 -5.08 5.60 11.51
C GLY A 70 -5.47 4.17 11.10
N LEU A 71 -6.59 3.98 10.38
CA LEU A 71 -7.02 2.69 9.85
C LEU A 71 -6.53 2.51 8.42
N VAL A 72 -6.06 1.30 8.10
CA VAL A 72 -5.62 0.97 6.74
C VAL A 72 -6.83 0.87 5.81
N VAL A 73 -6.86 1.71 4.78
CA VAL A 73 -7.93 1.75 3.77
C VAL A 73 -7.52 1.14 2.44
N SER A 74 -6.22 1.07 2.15
CA SER A 74 -5.68 0.39 0.98
C SER A 74 -4.22 0.05 1.20
N VAL A 75 -3.76 -1.07 0.67
CA VAL A 75 -2.33 -1.41 0.61
C VAL A 75 -1.75 -1.14 -0.77
N LEU A 76 -2.55 -0.70 -1.75
CA LEU A 76 -2.10 -0.40 -3.10
C LEU A 76 -1.65 1.06 -3.19
N ALA A 77 -0.52 1.30 -3.85
CA ALA A 77 0.00 2.66 -4.02
C ALA A 77 -0.96 3.54 -4.83
N SER A 78 -1.66 2.93 -5.79
CA SER A 78 -2.81 3.52 -6.50
C SER A 78 -4.09 3.02 -5.84
N TYR A 79 -4.91 3.93 -5.32
CA TYR A 79 -6.15 3.61 -4.60
C TYR A 79 -7.31 4.42 -5.17
N THR A 80 -8.30 3.71 -5.72
CA THR A 80 -9.52 4.30 -6.30
C THR A 80 -10.71 4.11 -5.37
N PHE A 81 -11.50 5.17 -5.18
CA PHE A 81 -12.71 5.15 -4.35
C PHE A 81 -13.73 6.20 -4.81
N ASP A 82 -14.99 6.03 -4.39
CA ASP A 82 -16.05 7.00 -4.66
C ASP A 82 -16.12 8.05 -3.55
N VAL A 83 -16.23 9.32 -3.94
CA VAL A 83 -16.23 10.46 -3.01
C VAL A 83 -17.62 10.67 -2.42
N GLY A 84 -17.84 10.16 -1.22
CA GLY A 84 -19.07 10.38 -0.44
C GLY A 84 -18.94 11.42 0.69
N ALA A 85 -17.71 11.78 1.07
CA ALA A 85 -17.41 12.73 2.14
C ALA A 85 -15.99 13.30 1.97
N ASN A 86 -15.63 14.27 2.81
CA ASN A 86 -14.24 14.72 2.92
C ASN A 86 -13.35 13.57 3.41
N ARG A 87 -12.15 13.44 2.85
CA ARG A 87 -11.21 12.36 3.18
C ARG A 87 -9.82 12.90 3.44
N VAL A 88 -9.14 12.29 4.41
CA VAL A 88 -7.75 12.61 4.74
C VAL A 88 -6.93 11.31 4.72
N LEU A 89 -6.15 11.15 3.65
CA LEU A 89 -5.41 9.94 3.37
C LEU A 89 -3.91 10.15 3.60
N VAL A 90 -3.29 9.24 4.34
CA VAL A 90 -1.85 9.26 4.62
C VAL A 90 -1.21 8.06 3.93
N ALA A 91 -0.28 8.31 3.02
CA ALA A 91 0.59 7.30 2.41
C ALA A 91 1.76 7.00 3.36
N ASN A 92 1.81 5.79 3.87
CA ASN A 92 2.84 5.35 4.79
C ASN A 92 4.00 4.69 4.04
N PHE A 93 5.23 5.06 4.39
CA PHE A 93 6.46 4.57 3.79
C PHE A 93 7.43 4.07 4.85
N VAL A 94 8.33 3.16 4.46
CA VAL A 94 9.41 2.64 5.30
C VAL A 94 10.74 2.70 4.56
N PRO A 95 11.88 2.96 5.24
CA PRO A 95 13.20 2.97 4.60
C PRO A 95 13.62 1.59 4.06
N VAL A 96 14.21 1.56 2.86
CA VAL A 96 14.85 0.39 2.23
C VAL A 96 16.25 0.24 2.82
N VAL A 97 16.46 -0.81 3.61
CA VAL A 97 17.80 -1.16 4.11
C VAL A 97 18.47 -2.10 3.13
N LEU A 98 19.40 -1.58 2.33
CA LEU A 98 20.25 -2.39 1.45
C LEU A 98 21.35 -3.04 2.28
N VAL A 99 21.19 -4.32 2.58
CA VAL A 99 22.27 -5.15 3.13
C VAL A 99 23.23 -5.57 2.02
N SER A 100 24.45 -5.03 2.06
CA SER A 100 25.60 -5.63 1.40
C SER A 100 25.95 -6.92 2.14
N PHE A 101 26.09 -8.04 1.44
CA PHE A 101 26.43 -9.34 2.02
C PHE A 101 27.87 -9.74 1.65
N PRO A 102 28.90 -9.45 2.46
CA PRO A 102 30.27 -9.85 2.13
C PRO A 102 30.54 -11.36 2.27
N ASN A 103 29.63 -12.19 2.79
CA ASN A 103 29.94 -13.59 3.13
C ASN A 103 28.76 -14.58 3.14
N ALA A 104 27.78 -14.42 2.26
CA ALA A 104 26.58 -15.28 2.22
C ALA A 104 26.73 -16.57 1.38
N ILE A 105 27.72 -17.43 1.65
CA ILE A 105 27.86 -18.72 0.90
C ILE A 105 27.56 -19.98 1.75
N LYS A 106 27.36 -19.88 3.08
CA LYS A 106 26.96 -21.05 3.91
C LYS A 106 25.49 -21.08 4.38
N GLN A 107 24.70 -20.03 4.16
CA GLN A 107 23.29 -19.94 4.59
C GLN A 107 22.26 -20.00 3.44
N VAL A 108 22.71 -20.09 2.18
CA VAL A 108 21.88 -20.06 0.96
C VAL A 108 20.88 -21.23 0.89
N ASN A 109 21.14 -22.36 1.55
CA ASN A 109 20.24 -23.53 1.52
C ASN A 109 18.90 -23.32 2.27
N GLN A 110 18.79 -22.38 3.20
CA GLN A 110 17.51 -22.07 3.88
C GLN A 110 16.67 -21.02 3.12
N LEU A 111 17.30 -20.17 2.30
CA LEU A 111 16.65 -19.17 1.44
C LEU A 111 15.91 -19.80 0.25
N ASP A 112 16.42 -20.93 -0.22
CA ASP A 112 15.95 -21.60 -1.43
C ASP A 112 14.49 -22.08 -1.31
N LEU A 113 14.01 -22.35 -0.09
CA LEU A 113 12.63 -22.74 0.21
C LEU A 113 11.64 -21.56 0.12
N LEU A 114 12.05 -20.36 0.53
CA LEU A 114 11.22 -19.16 0.46
C LEU A 114 11.10 -18.65 -0.98
N ILE A 115 12.23 -18.65 -1.70
CA ILE A 115 12.35 -18.10 -3.05
C ILE A 115 11.64 -19.00 -4.08
N LYS A 116 11.69 -20.34 -3.91
CA LYS A 116 10.94 -21.29 -4.76
C LYS A 116 9.42 -21.09 -4.70
N GLY A 117 8.90 -20.53 -3.60
CA GLY A 117 7.49 -20.16 -3.47
C GLY A 117 7.08 -18.88 -4.20
N ILE A 118 8.04 -18.01 -4.55
CA ILE A 118 7.83 -16.64 -5.10
C ILE A 118 8.23 -16.56 -6.59
N ALA A 119 8.10 -17.68 -7.31
CA ALA A 119 8.44 -17.74 -8.73
C ALA A 119 7.68 -16.68 -9.56
N PRO A 120 8.30 -16.13 -10.64
CA PRO A 120 7.62 -15.24 -11.57
C PRO A 120 6.36 -15.90 -12.14
N GLY A 121 5.22 -15.20 -12.12
CA GLY A 121 3.92 -15.72 -12.58
C GLY A 121 3.04 -16.35 -11.48
N THR A 122 3.52 -16.44 -10.25
CA THR A 122 2.76 -16.95 -9.08
C THR A 122 2.13 -15.83 -8.25
N PHE A 123 2.49 -14.58 -8.50
CA PHE A 123 2.07 -13.38 -7.77
C PHE A 123 1.97 -12.20 -8.73
N SER A 124 1.15 -11.21 -8.40
CA SER A 124 1.21 -9.90 -9.07
C SER A 124 2.60 -9.26 -8.85
N GLU A 125 3.08 -8.45 -9.80
CA GLU A 125 4.38 -7.75 -9.70
C GLU A 125 4.51 -6.99 -8.37
N ASN A 126 3.43 -6.34 -7.93
CA ASN A 126 3.36 -5.59 -6.68
C ASN A 126 3.44 -6.49 -5.43
N THR A 127 2.77 -7.65 -5.44
CA THR A 127 2.84 -8.62 -4.35
C THR A 127 4.23 -9.24 -4.27
N ARG A 128 4.84 -9.55 -5.42
CA ARG A 128 6.21 -10.06 -5.52
C ARG A 128 7.22 -9.05 -4.97
N ILE A 129 7.10 -7.77 -5.34
CA ILE A 129 7.96 -6.68 -4.85
C ILE A 129 7.84 -6.52 -3.33
N LYS A 130 6.62 -6.56 -2.78
CA LYS A 130 6.40 -6.49 -1.31
C LYS A 130 6.97 -7.69 -0.56
N LEU A 131 6.79 -8.90 -1.09
CA LEU A 131 7.33 -10.12 -0.49
C LEU A 131 8.86 -10.14 -0.49
N LEU A 132 9.49 -9.67 -1.57
CA LEU A 132 10.95 -9.51 -1.67
C LEU A 132 11.49 -8.48 -0.67
N TYR A 133 10.71 -7.45 -0.34
CA TYR A 133 11.11 -6.38 0.57
C TYR A 133 11.24 -6.80 2.04
N LEU A 134 10.39 -7.71 2.50
CA LEU A 134 10.42 -8.22 3.89
C LEU A 134 11.50 -9.28 4.11
N ILE A 135 11.99 -9.91 3.03
CA ILE A 135 13.07 -10.89 3.08
C ILE A 135 14.39 -10.22 3.49
N GLY A 136 14.71 -9.04 2.97
CA GLY A 136 15.97 -8.34 3.26
C GLY A 136 16.21 -8.06 4.76
N PRO A 137 15.29 -7.37 5.46
CA PRO A 137 15.39 -7.11 6.89
C PRO A 137 15.43 -8.40 7.74
N THR A 138 14.60 -9.39 7.40
CA THR A 138 14.59 -10.68 8.11
C THR A 138 15.93 -11.40 7.97
N LEU A 139 16.52 -11.39 6.76
CA LEU A 139 17.85 -11.95 6.52
C LEU A 139 18.95 -11.17 7.24
N ASN A 140 18.84 -9.85 7.33
CA ASN A 140 19.79 -9.05 8.09
C ASN A 140 19.77 -9.42 9.57
N ALA A 141 18.59 -9.52 10.18
CA ALA A 141 18.43 -9.94 11.58
C ALA A 141 19.01 -11.34 11.82
N LEU A 142 18.72 -12.30 10.92
CA LEU A 142 19.28 -13.65 10.98
C LEU A 142 20.81 -13.67 10.83
N ASN A 143 21.37 -12.86 9.93
CA ASN A 143 22.83 -12.72 9.79
C ASN A 143 23.49 -12.12 11.03
N GLN A 144 22.79 -11.22 11.72
CA GLN A 144 23.23 -10.64 12.98
C GLN A 144 22.98 -11.55 14.19
N LYS A 145 22.41 -12.76 13.98
CA LYS A 145 21.93 -13.69 15.02
C LYS A 145 20.90 -13.07 15.97
N ASP A 146 20.22 -12.01 15.53
CA ASP A 146 19.13 -11.39 16.26
C ASP A 146 17.82 -12.09 15.91
N THR A 147 17.58 -13.20 16.60
CA THR A 147 16.38 -14.01 16.39
C THR A 147 15.10 -13.29 16.84
N GLY A 148 15.19 -12.37 17.81
CA GLY A 148 14.04 -11.58 18.27
C GLY A 148 13.51 -10.67 17.17
N THR A 149 14.39 -9.84 16.59
CA THR A 149 14.02 -8.97 15.47
C THR A 149 13.55 -9.77 14.25
N ALA A 150 14.14 -10.94 13.98
CA ALA A 150 13.68 -11.80 12.90
C ALA A 150 12.25 -12.33 13.14
N CYS A 151 11.91 -12.70 14.37
CA CYS A 151 10.57 -13.14 14.74
C CYS A 151 9.53 -12.02 14.60
N ASP A 152 9.84 -10.82 15.09
CA ASP A 152 8.95 -9.64 14.99
C ASP A 152 8.62 -9.31 13.52
N LEU A 153 9.62 -9.38 12.64
CA LEU A 153 9.44 -9.16 11.20
C LEU A 153 8.59 -10.25 10.53
N LEU A 154 8.71 -11.51 10.96
CA LEU A 154 7.87 -12.61 10.46
C LEU A 154 6.41 -12.50 10.93
N ASP A 155 6.18 -11.97 12.13
CA ASP A 155 4.82 -11.70 12.62
C ASP A 155 4.17 -10.53 11.89
N ASP A 156 4.91 -9.44 11.62
CA ASP A 156 4.39 -8.35 10.77
C ASP A 156 4.05 -8.86 9.36
N PHE A 157 4.88 -9.74 8.82
CA PHE A 157 4.64 -10.38 7.53
C PHE A 157 3.33 -11.18 7.51
N ILE A 158 3.05 -11.99 8.54
CA ILE A 158 1.77 -12.70 8.69
C ILE A 158 0.60 -11.72 8.76
N ARG A 159 0.77 -10.60 9.48
CA ARG A 159 -0.26 -9.57 9.60
C ARG A 159 -0.58 -8.97 8.23
N GLN A 160 0.43 -8.61 7.45
CA GLN A 160 0.25 -8.04 6.11
C GLN A 160 -0.42 -9.02 5.14
N ILE A 161 -0.07 -10.31 5.18
CA ILE A 161 -0.71 -11.33 4.32
C ILE A 161 -2.19 -11.52 4.66
N ARG A 162 -2.57 -11.49 5.95
CA ARG A 162 -3.99 -11.57 6.37
C ARG A 162 -4.79 -10.38 5.86
N ILE A 163 -4.23 -9.17 5.98
CA ILE A 163 -4.85 -7.94 5.52
C ILE A 163 -5.06 -7.98 3.99
N ALA A 164 -4.02 -8.33 3.22
CA ALA A 164 -4.10 -8.42 1.77
C ALA A 164 -5.16 -9.44 1.29
N ARG A 165 -5.32 -10.58 1.99
CA ARG A 165 -6.39 -11.52 1.71
C ARG A 165 -7.78 -10.95 2.01
N GLY A 166 -7.94 -10.17 3.08
CA GLY A 166 -9.20 -9.50 3.41
C GLY A 166 -9.66 -8.53 2.33
N PHE A 167 -8.72 -7.92 1.60
CA PHE A 167 -8.97 -7.04 0.46
C PHE A 167 -9.15 -7.77 -0.88
N GLY A 168 -9.06 -9.11 -0.92
CA GLY A 168 -9.19 -9.89 -2.16
C GLY A 168 -7.99 -9.81 -3.09
N GLU A 169 -6.86 -9.25 -2.63
CA GLU A 169 -5.65 -9.05 -3.43
C GLU A 169 -4.72 -10.29 -3.47
N LEU A 170 -5.03 -11.30 -2.66
CA LEU A 170 -4.30 -12.57 -2.58
C LEU A 170 -5.24 -13.75 -2.81
N HIS A 171 -4.90 -14.63 -3.76
CA HIS A 171 -5.69 -15.82 -4.02
C HIS A 171 -5.59 -16.79 -2.84
N PHE A 172 -6.65 -17.57 -2.60
CA PHE A 172 -6.77 -18.47 -1.44
C PHE A 172 -5.56 -19.41 -1.33
N THR A 173 -5.18 -20.07 -2.41
CA THR A 173 -4.06 -21.02 -2.45
C THR A 173 -2.69 -20.39 -2.16
N GLU A 174 -2.50 -19.13 -2.55
CA GLU A 174 -1.26 -18.37 -2.34
C GLU A 174 -1.10 -17.96 -0.88
N TYR A 175 -2.19 -17.50 -0.25
CA TYR A 175 -2.23 -17.16 1.16
C TYR A 175 -1.78 -18.34 2.03
N TYR A 176 -2.33 -19.54 1.81
CA TYR A 176 -2.02 -20.69 2.68
C TYR A 176 -0.58 -21.18 2.52
N ARG A 177 -0.02 -21.08 1.31
CA ARG A 177 1.38 -21.42 1.07
C ARG A 177 2.31 -20.46 1.79
N LEU A 178 2.10 -19.15 1.64
CA LEU A 178 2.89 -18.14 2.34
C LEU A 178 2.76 -18.26 3.85
N PHE A 179 1.53 -18.35 4.35
CA PHE A 179 1.29 -18.48 5.79
C PHE A 179 1.96 -19.72 6.38
N ARG A 180 1.92 -20.86 5.69
CA ARG A 180 2.60 -22.09 6.12
C ARG A 180 4.11 -21.92 6.16
N ASN A 181 4.71 -21.41 5.08
CA ASN A 181 6.16 -21.26 4.99
C ASN A 181 6.70 -20.33 6.09
N VAL A 182 5.98 -19.25 6.39
CA VAL A 182 6.37 -18.31 7.46
C VAL A 182 6.27 -18.98 8.83
N LYS A 183 5.20 -19.75 9.07
CA LYS A 183 5.03 -20.49 10.32
C LYS A 183 6.13 -21.55 10.52
N GLU A 184 6.56 -22.23 9.46
CA GLU A 184 7.68 -23.19 9.52
C GLU A 184 9.01 -22.50 9.89
N ILE A 185 9.24 -21.27 9.43
CA ILE A 185 10.44 -20.50 9.77
C ILE A 185 10.38 -20.00 11.20
N GLN A 186 9.23 -19.49 11.65
CA GLN A 186 9.03 -19.12 13.05
C GLN A 186 9.30 -20.29 13.99
N GLN A 187 8.85 -21.49 13.63
CA GLN A 187 9.17 -22.72 14.38
C GLN A 187 10.67 -23.03 14.37
N THR A 188 11.33 -22.91 13.22
CA THR A 188 12.79 -23.16 13.11
C THR A 188 13.61 -22.18 13.95
N LEU A 189 13.13 -20.96 14.11
CA LEU A 189 13.77 -19.90 14.90
C LEU A 189 13.35 -19.91 16.38
N ASN A 190 12.44 -20.80 16.79
CA ASN A 190 11.82 -20.84 18.12
C ASN A 190 11.21 -19.48 18.53
N CYS A 191 10.54 -18.80 17.60
CA CYS A 191 9.74 -17.62 17.93
C CYS A 191 8.64 -17.99 18.93
N GLN A 192 8.53 -17.24 20.04
CA GLN A 192 7.52 -17.46 21.09
C GLN A 192 6.19 -16.78 20.78
#